data_AF-C1L530-F1
#
_entry.id   AF-C1L530-F1
#
_cell.length_a   1.000
_cell.length_b   1.000
_cell.length_c   1.000
_cell.angle_alpha   90.00
_cell.angle_beta   90.00
_cell.angle_gamma   90.00
#
_symmetry.space_group_name_H-M   'P 1'
#
loop_
_entity.id
_entity.type
_entity.pdbx_description
1 polymer ?
#
loop_
_entity_poly.entity_id
_entity_poly.type
_entity_poly.pdbx_seq_one_letter_code
_entity_poly.pdbx_strand_id
1 'polypeptide(L)'
;MQERLSMIDQGFHLKCPPDFLLFYEFCKSLSLDTPLDALSDINFRLVGPFEILHLGSKEPVKKGQWSNYYRFYHDPPEFVTLIMCTDESYHIGYFR
;
A
#
# COMPACT_ATOMS: atom_id res chain seq x y z
N MET A 1 -1.26 -14.50 -4.16
CA MET A 1 -1.95 -13.51 -3.32
C MET A 1 -1.61 -13.70 -1.84
N GLN A 2 -1.81 -14.89 -1.25
CA GLN A 2 -1.48 -15.18 0.15
C GLN A 2 -0.02 -14.88 0.53
N GLU A 3 0.93 -15.24 -0.34
CA GLU A 3 2.36 -14.95 -0.12
C GLU A 3 2.62 -13.45 0.00
N ARG A 4 2.03 -12.63 -0.88
CA ARG A 4 2.18 -11.16 -0.86
C ARG A 4 1.57 -10.55 0.41
N LEU A 5 0.45 -11.08 0.90
CA LEU A 5 -0.13 -10.66 2.17
C LEU A 5 0.79 -10.99 3.35
N SER A 6 1.44 -12.15 3.34
CA SER A 6 2.46 -12.51 4.33
C SER A 6 3.67 -11.58 4.28
N MET A 7 4.10 -11.18 3.07
CA MET A 7 5.17 -10.20 2.88
C MET A 7 4.78 -8.84 3.48
N ILE A 8 3.55 -8.39 3.26
CA ILE A 8 3.05 -7.12 3.81
C ILE A 8 2.99 -7.17 5.34
N ASP A 9 2.46 -8.24 5.94
CA ASP A 9 2.44 -8.41 7.40
C ASP A 9 3.87 -8.37 7.97
N GLN A 10 4.81 -9.09 7.35
CA GLN A 10 6.19 -9.10 7.82
C GLN A 10 6.90 -7.75 7.63
N GLY A 11 6.77 -7.14 6.46
CA GLY A 11 7.55 -5.95 6.08
C GLY A 11 6.99 -4.64 6.63
N PHE A 12 5.66 -4.50 6.73
CA PHE A 12 4.98 -3.30 7.23
C PHE A 12 4.36 -3.49 8.63
N HIS A 13 4.41 -4.69 9.19
CA HIS A 13 3.66 -5.06 10.41
C HIS A 13 2.14 -4.90 10.26
N LEU A 14 1.65 -5.00 9.02
CA LEU A 14 0.26 -4.75 8.68
C LEU A 14 -0.46 -6.05 8.34
N LYS A 15 -1.37 -6.48 9.21
CA LYS A 15 -2.36 -7.50 8.85
C LYS A 15 -3.44 -6.85 8.00
N CYS A 16 -3.44 -7.13 6.70
CA CYS A 16 -4.40 -6.54 5.77
C CYS A 16 -5.84 -6.93 6.12
N PRO A 17 -6.72 -5.95 6.42
CA PRO A 17 -8.15 -6.22 6.56
C PRO A 17 -8.79 -6.55 5.19
N PRO A 18 -10.00 -7.14 5.14
CA PRO A 18 -10.60 -7.59 3.88
C PRO A 18 -10.80 -6.50 2.83
N ASP A 19 -11.12 -5.28 3.26
CA ASP A 19 -11.29 -4.09 2.43
C ASP A 19 -10.02 -3.70 1.67
N PHE A 20 -8.83 -4.01 2.20
CA PHE A 20 -7.57 -3.79 1.47
C PHE A 20 -7.57 -4.51 0.11
N LEU A 21 -7.91 -5.79 0.09
CA LEU A 21 -7.95 -6.58 -1.15
C LEU A 21 -9.13 -6.17 -2.04
N LEU A 22 -10.30 -5.91 -1.44
CA LEU A 22 -11.48 -5.48 -2.18
C LEU A 22 -11.24 -4.15 -2.91
N PHE A 23 -10.56 -3.20 -2.25
CA PHE A 23 -10.22 -1.91 -2.85
C PHE A 23 -9.21 -2.05 -3.99
N TYR A 24 -8.22 -2.95 -3.86
CA TYR A 24 -7.29 -3.21 -4.96
C TYR A 24 -7.97 -3.85 -6.17
N GLU A 25 -8.88 -4.80 -5.96
CA GLU A 25 -9.67 -5.38 -7.05
C GLU A 25 -10.61 -4.36 -7.70
N PHE A 26 -11.16 -3.41 -6.92
CA PHE A 26 -11.87 -2.26 -7.44
C PHE A 26 -10.97 -1.40 -8.34
N CYS A 27 -9.75 -1.05 -7.90
CA CYS A 27 -8.81 -0.29 -8.74
C CYS A 27 -8.43 -1.03 -10.02
N LYS A 28 -8.27 -2.36 -9.98
CA LYS A 28 -8.08 -3.19 -11.18
C LYS A 28 -9.26 -3.16 -12.15
N SER A 29 -10.48 -2.97 -11.65
CA SER A 29 -11.66 -2.82 -12.50
C SER A 29 -11.73 -1.47 -13.20
N LEU A 30 -11.09 -0.44 -12.63
CA LEU A 30 -10.97 0.89 -13.22
C LEU A 30 -9.85 0.96 -14.27
N SER A 31 -8.67 0.41 -13.94
CA SER A 31 -7.53 0.31 -14.85
C SER A 31 -6.84 -1.03 -14.69
N LEU A 32 -6.97 -1.89 -15.71
CA LEU A 32 -6.38 -3.22 -15.70
C LEU A 32 -4.84 -3.17 -15.84
N ASP A 33 -4.35 -2.25 -16.68
CA ASP A 33 -2.92 -2.14 -17.00
C ASP A 33 -2.15 -1.41 -15.89
N THR A 34 -2.77 -0.42 -15.26
CA THR A 34 -2.13 0.45 -14.25
C THR A 34 -2.97 0.59 -12.98
N PRO A 35 -3.27 -0.50 -12.25
CA PRO A 35 -4.18 -0.46 -11.09
C PRO A 35 -3.67 0.41 -9.93
N LEU A 36 -2.35 0.64 -9.83
CA LEU A 36 -1.79 1.55 -8.82
C LEU A 36 -2.09 3.03 -9.10
N ASP A 37 -2.29 3.37 -10.38
CA ASP A 37 -2.58 4.71 -10.89
C ASP A 37 -4.06 4.89 -11.28
N ALA A 38 -4.91 3.96 -10.86
CA ALA A 38 -6.34 3.93 -11.20
C ALA A 38 -7.12 5.17 -10.70
N LEU A 39 -6.56 5.94 -9.76
CA LEU A 39 -7.17 7.13 -9.16
C LEU A 39 -6.44 8.43 -9.57
N SER A 40 -5.62 8.37 -10.63
CA SER A 40 -4.82 9.51 -11.07
C SER A 40 -5.65 10.73 -11.49
N ASP A 41 -6.87 10.53 -12.00
CA ASP A 41 -7.83 11.61 -12.34
C ASP A 41 -8.26 12.47 -11.13
N ILE A 42 -8.08 11.95 -9.92
CA ILE A 42 -8.33 12.66 -8.66
C ILE A 42 -7.06 12.83 -7.83
N ASN A 43 -5.89 12.82 -8.50
CA ASN A 43 -4.57 13.03 -7.93
C ASN A 43 -4.16 12.02 -6.84
N PHE A 44 -4.68 10.80 -6.88
CA PHE A 44 -4.31 9.75 -5.92
C PHE A 44 -3.60 8.56 -6.56
N ARG A 45 -2.62 8.01 -5.85
CA ARG A 45 -1.89 6.80 -6.22
C ARG A 45 -1.85 5.81 -5.07
N LEU A 46 -2.06 4.53 -5.37
CA LEU A 46 -1.89 3.43 -4.43
C LEU A 46 -0.39 3.12 -4.27
N VAL A 47 0.08 3.08 -3.02
CA VAL A 47 1.51 2.99 -2.66
C VAL A 47 1.76 1.98 -1.54
N GLY A 48 3.05 1.78 -1.19
CA GLY A 48 3.45 1.02 -0.01
C GLY A 48 2.96 -0.43 -0.06
N PRO A 49 2.06 -0.87 0.84
CA PRO A 49 1.49 -2.22 0.79
C PRO A 49 0.85 -2.59 -0.55
N PHE A 50 0.22 -1.65 -1.26
CA PHE A 50 -0.37 -1.95 -2.57
C PHE A 50 0.68 -2.22 -3.64
N GLU A 51 1.85 -1.56 -3.58
CA GLU A 51 2.96 -1.84 -4.50
C GLU A 51 3.49 -3.25 -4.27
N ILE A 52 3.60 -3.70 -3.03
CA ILE A 52 3.96 -5.09 -2.71
C ILE A 52 2.87 -6.06 -3.15
N LEU A 53 1.59 -5.70 -2.98
CA LEU A 53 0.49 -6.52 -3.46
C LEU A 53 0.52 -6.66 -4.99
N HIS A 54 0.90 -5.62 -5.73
CA HIS A 54 0.93 -5.60 -7.20
C HIS A 54 2.19 -6.27 -7.77
N LEU A 55 3.38 -5.90 -7.28
CA LEU A 55 4.69 -6.29 -7.82
C LEU A 55 5.30 -7.50 -7.09
N GLY A 56 4.98 -7.69 -5.81
CA GLY A 56 5.68 -8.62 -4.92
C GLY A 56 7.08 -8.14 -4.51
N SER A 57 7.85 -9.03 -3.90
CA SER A 57 9.28 -8.82 -3.58
C SER A 57 10.10 -9.96 -4.18
N LYS A 58 11.26 -9.64 -4.75
CA LYS A 58 12.22 -10.65 -5.24
C LYS A 58 13.13 -11.18 -4.13
N GLU A 59 13.23 -10.44 -3.03
CA GLU A 59 14.09 -10.78 -1.89
C GLU A 59 13.25 -11.23 -0.69
N PRO A 60 13.80 -12.10 0.18
CA PRO A 60 13.17 -12.44 1.45
C PRO A 60 12.93 -11.19 2.29
N VAL A 61 11.67 -11.01 2.72
CA VAL A 61 11.26 -9.85 3.50
C VAL A 61 11.72 -10.03 4.94
N LYS A 62 12.45 -9.05 5.48
CA LYS A 62 12.77 -8.99 6.90
C LYS A 62 11.66 -8.28 7.67
N LYS A 63 11.53 -8.64 8.95
CA LYS A 63 10.53 -8.02 9.83
C LYS A 63 10.77 -6.50 9.90
N GLY A 64 9.76 -5.71 9.56
CA GLY A 64 9.82 -4.25 9.56
C GLY A 64 10.70 -3.63 8.47
N GLN A 65 11.09 -4.41 7.44
CA GLN A 65 11.96 -3.94 6.35
C GLN A 65 11.41 -2.69 5.63
N TRP A 66 10.09 -2.55 5.58
CA TRP A 66 9.40 -1.48 4.87
C TRP A 66 8.70 -0.50 5.81
N SER A 67 9.00 -0.52 7.11
CA SER A 67 8.37 0.38 8.09
C SER A 67 8.50 1.88 7.77
N ASN A 68 9.47 2.26 6.93
CA ASN A 68 9.72 3.64 6.51
C ASN A 68 9.27 3.95 5.07
N TYR A 69 8.74 2.98 4.33
CA TYR A 69 8.25 3.21 2.97
C TYR A 69 6.97 4.04 3.04
N TYR A 70 6.97 5.19 2.36
CA TYR A 70 5.87 6.17 2.41
C TYR A 70 5.45 6.59 3.83
N ARG A 71 6.37 6.52 4.80
CA ARG A 71 6.18 7.09 6.14
C ARG A 71 6.50 8.58 6.06
N PHE A 72 5.48 9.42 6.18
CA PHE A 72 5.64 10.87 6.21
C PHE A 72 6.15 11.33 7.57
N TYR A 73 6.63 12.57 7.63
CA TYR A 73 7.37 13.10 8.78
C TYR A 73 6.61 12.99 10.11
N HIS A 74 5.28 13.11 10.08
CA HIS A 74 4.42 13.06 11.27
C HIS A 74 3.69 11.73 11.46
N ASP A 75 3.97 10.73 10.63
CA ASP A 75 3.29 9.43 10.72
C ASP A 75 3.84 8.62 11.90
N PRO A 76 3.01 8.31 12.90
CA PRO A 76 3.43 7.50 14.03
C PRO A 76 3.64 6.04 13.60
N PRO A 77 4.33 5.20 14.39
CA PRO A 77 4.56 3.77 14.08
C PRO A 77 3.30 2.97 13.70
N GLU A 78 2.17 3.34 14.27
CA GLU A 78 0.82 2.80 14.10
C GLU A 78 0.22 3.12 12.71
N PHE A 79 0.71 4.16 12.04
CA PHE A 79 0.19 4.59 10.76
C PHE A 79 0.97 3.97 9.60
N VAL A 80 0.26 3.35 8.66
CA VAL A 80 0.81 2.77 7.43
C VAL A 80 0.11 3.36 6.22
N THR A 81 0.81 4.20 5.47
CA THR A 81 0.31 4.83 4.25
C THR A 81 0.01 3.82 3.16
N LEU A 82 -1.15 3.96 2.53
CA LEU A 82 -1.62 3.11 1.43
C LEU A 82 -1.89 3.92 0.16
N ILE A 83 -2.30 5.18 0.31
CA ILE A 83 -2.66 6.06 -0.79
C ILE A 83 -1.98 7.40 -0.53
N MET A 84 -1.33 7.96 -1.55
CA MET A 84 -0.78 9.31 -1.48
C MET A 84 -1.43 10.21 -2.52
N CYS A 85 -1.63 11.47 -2.15
CA CYS A 85 -1.93 12.53 -3.10
C CYS A 85 -0.66 12.83 -3.90
N THR A 86 -0.78 13.07 -5.20
CA THR A 86 0.37 13.29 -6.10
C THR A 86 0.78 14.76 -6.21
N ASP A 87 -0.09 15.67 -5.78
CA ASP A 87 0.08 17.13 -5.85
C ASP A 87 0.36 17.78 -4.49
N GLU A 88 -0.09 17.17 -3.39
CA GLU A 88 0.04 17.69 -2.03
C GLU A 88 0.59 16.63 -1.05
N SER A 89 1.08 17.08 0.11
CA SER A 89 1.50 16.20 1.23
C SER A 89 0.32 15.64 2.02
N TYR A 90 -0.73 15.22 1.32
CA TYR A 90 -1.90 14.54 1.88
C TYR A 90 -1.82 13.05 1.55
N HIS A 91 -2.17 12.21 2.52
CA HIS A 91 -2.06 10.76 2.35
C HIS A 91 -3.02 10.03 3.31
N ILE A 92 -3.40 8.83 2.91
CA ILE A 92 -4.37 7.99 3.59
C ILE A 92 -3.69 6.67 3.93
N GLY A 93 -3.92 6.19 5.15
CA GLY A 93 -3.31 4.98 5.66
C GLY A 93 -4.17 4.31 6.72
N TYR A 94 -3.84 3.06 7.02
CA TYR A 94 -4.42 2.39 8.17
C TYR A 94 -3.72 2.83 9.45
N PHE A 95 -4.50 2.93 10.52
CA PHE A 95 -4.01 3.08 11.89
C PHE A 95 -4.22 1.75 12.62
N ARG A 96 -3.17 1.18 13.22
CA ARG A 96 -3.19 -0.15 13.86
C ARG A 96 -2.58 -0.16 15.25
#